data_AF-A0A4C1VS87-F1
#
_entry.id   AF-A0A4C1VS87-F1
#
_cell.length_a   1.000
_cell.length_b   1.000
_cell.length_c   1.000
_cell.angle_alpha   90.00
_cell.angle_beta   90.00
_cell.angle_gamma   90.00
#
_symmetry.space_group_name_H-M   'P 1'
#
loop_
_entity.id
_entity.type
_entity.pdbx_description
1 polymer ?
#
loop_
_entity_poly.entity_id
_entity_poly.type
_entity_poly.pdbx_seq_one_letter_code
_entity_poly.pdbx_strand_id
1 'polypeptide(L)'
;MADALLNFHGNEAASVIVVDWRGGSQPPYGQAVANIRLVGVMTSHLIHDIYTIHGLANLDNFHFIGHSLGAHLGGYCGHDLQKRYGLKLGRITGLDPAAPYFSKTVTIVRLDRSDAKYVDIIHSNAMPLYFGGLGMSDAIGHVDFYPNGGIVQPGCKKVDSPMKSASDDMYQWAVKYVSCNHERSYEFFTESVAPSCPFLGIQCDSYDSFLSGNCTRCDNKHFCIPLGYHSFNTYKYMQTSGLVDSSRSISLYLMTSGTKPFCRVHYEIILKVSNSSESVTHGPDVGRVLITLVDKNGNTSEHVFLDEDQ
;
A
#
# COMPACT_ATOMS: atom_id res chain seq x y z
N MET A 1 -14.89 0.91 3.03
CA MET A 1 -14.27 1.65 1.91
C MET A 1 -15.29 2.43 1.11
N ALA A 2 -16.33 1.81 0.55
CA ALA A 2 -17.38 2.52 -0.20
C ALA A 2 -17.95 3.72 0.57
N ASP A 3 -18.32 3.53 1.83
CA ASP A 3 -18.81 4.62 2.69
C ASP A 3 -17.76 5.72 2.90
N ALA A 4 -16.48 5.38 3.02
CA ALA A 4 -15.42 6.38 3.17
C ALA A 4 -15.29 7.22 1.89
N LEU A 5 -15.42 6.60 0.71
CA LEU A 5 -15.39 7.30 -0.57
C LEU A 5 -16.63 8.18 -0.79
N LEU A 6 -17.83 7.69 -0.44
CA LEU A 6 -19.08 8.43 -0.61
C LEU A 6 -19.22 9.59 0.38
N ASN A 7 -18.72 9.44 1.61
CA ASN A 7 -18.85 10.46 2.65
C ASN A 7 -17.67 11.45 2.70
N PHE A 8 -16.72 11.35 1.76
CA PHE A 8 -15.61 12.28 1.68
C PHE A 8 -16.05 13.62 1.07
N HIS A 9 -15.73 14.72 1.73
CA HIS A 9 -16.01 16.07 1.20
C HIS A 9 -15.24 16.30 -0.11
N GLY A 10 -15.94 16.76 -1.15
CA GLY A 10 -15.42 16.85 -2.52
C GLY A 10 -15.77 15.66 -3.41
N ASN A 11 -16.36 14.59 -2.85
CA ASN A 11 -16.89 13.44 -3.60
C ASN A 11 -18.42 13.47 -3.74
N GLU A 12 -19.08 14.62 -3.59
CA GLU A 12 -20.55 14.73 -3.62
C GLU A 12 -21.16 14.24 -4.94
N ALA A 13 -20.39 14.29 -6.03
CA ALA A 13 -20.77 13.81 -7.37
C ALA A 13 -20.18 12.42 -7.72
N ALA A 14 -19.46 11.78 -6.79
CA ALA A 14 -18.81 10.49 -7.05
C ALA A 14 -19.84 9.35 -7.10
N SER A 15 -19.62 8.40 -8.00
CA SER A 15 -20.37 7.14 -8.05
C SER A 15 -19.45 5.99 -7.62
N VAL A 16 -19.91 5.18 -6.66
CA VAL A 16 -19.18 3.98 -6.22
C VAL A 16 -19.91 2.74 -6.70
N ILE A 17 -19.27 1.99 -7.59
CA ILE A 17 -19.79 0.73 -8.14
C ILE A 17 -19.03 -0.43 -7.50
N VAL A 18 -19.73 -1.32 -6.81
CA VAL A 18 -19.14 -2.52 -6.22
C VAL A 18 -19.27 -3.68 -7.20
N VAL A 19 -18.14 -4.17 -7.69
CA VAL A 19 -18.08 -5.39 -8.53
C VAL A 19 -18.11 -6.62 -7.63
N ASP A 20 -19.30 -7.11 -7.33
CA ASP A 20 -19.49 -8.34 -6.56
C ASP A 20 -19.34 -9.58 -7.45
N TRP A 21 -18.24 -10.31 -7.25
CA TRP A 21 -17.94 -11.55 -7.96
C TRP A 21 -17.80 -12.74 -7.02
N ARG A 22 -18.40 -12.68 -5.82
CA ARG A 22 -18.31 -13.73 -4.77
C ARG A 22 -18.64 -15.13 -5.27
N GLY A 23 -19.55 -15.26 -6.24
CA GLY A 23 -19.90 -16.55 -6.85
C GLY A 23 -18.75 -17.17 -7.67
N GLY A 24 -17.88 -16.35 -8.27
CA GLY A 24 -16.71 -16.78 -9.03
C GLY A 24 -15.41 -16.82 -8.23
N SER A 25 -15.40 -16.33 -6.99
CA SER A 25 -14.22 -16.28 -6.11
C SER A 25 -14.05 -17.50 -5.21
N GLN A 26 -15.02 -18.43 -5.23
CA GLN A 26 -14.99 -19.62 -4.38
C GLN A 26 -13.91 -20.62 -4.81
N PRO A 27 -13.45 -21.50 -3.90
CA PRO A 27 -12.55 -22.59 -4.25
C PRO A 27 -13.05 -23.46 -5.41
N PRO A 28 -12.13 -24.04 -6.21
CA PRO A 28 -10.69 -24.06 -6.01
C PRO A 28 -9.99 -22.75 -6.44
N TYR A 29 -8.89 -22.37 -5.76
CA TYR A 29 -8.20 -21.09 -5.97
C TYR A 29 -7.77 -20.87 -7.43
N GLY A 30 -7.25 -21.91 -8.09
CA GLY A 30 -6.89 -21.82 -9.52
C GLY A 30 -8.07 -21.48 -10.43
N GLN A 31 -9.29 -21.89 -10.08
CA GLN A 31 -10.49 -21.50 -10.81
C GLN A 31 -10.86 -20.04 -10.53
N ALA A 32 -10.73 -19.56 -9.29
CA ALA A 32 -10.92 -18.14 -8.98
C ALA A 32 -9.93 -17.25 -9.75
N VAL A 33 -8.66 -17.66 -9.85
CA VAL A 33 -7.62 -17.03 -10.68
C VAL A 33 -8.03 -16.98 -12.16
N ALA A 34 -8.62 -18.05 -12.70
CA ALA A 34 -9.10 -18.04 -14.07
C ALA A 34 -10.33 -17.14 -14.26
N ASN A 35 -11.26 -17.14 -13.29
CA ASN A 35 -12.53 -16.41 -13.35
C ASN A 35 -12.34 -14.89 -13.40
N ILE A 36 -11.36 -14.33 -12.68
CA ILE A 36 -11.13 -12.88 -12.69
C ILE A 36 -10.77 -12.33 -14.08
N ARG A 37 -10.30 -13.17 -15.01
CA ARG A 37 -10.10 -12.77 -16.42
C ARG A 37 -11.42 -12.40 -17.08
N LEU A 38 -12.44 -13.23 -16.89
CA LEU A 38 -13.78 -12.99 -17.42
C LEU A 38 -14.44 -11.80 -16.73
N VAL A 39 -14.35 -11.72 -15.39
CA VAL A 39 -14.94 -10.61 -14.64
C VAL A 39 -14.26 -9.28 -14.98
N GLY A 40 -12.95 -9.27 -15.22
CA GLY A 40 -12.22 -8.10 -15.71
C GLY A 40 -12.76 -7.59 -17.05
N VAL A 41 -13.02 -8.49 -17.99
CA VAL A 41 -13.66 -8.15 -19.28
C VAL A 41 -15.11 -7.70 -19.09
N MET A 42 -15.90 -8.35 -18.24
CA MET A 42 -17.27 -7.87 -17.95
C MET A 42 -17.25 -6.44 -17.37
N THR A 43 -16.25 -6.13 -16.55
CA THR A 43 -16.08 -4.79 -15.97
C THR A 43 -15.62 -3.77 -17.02
N SER A 44 -14.74 -4.15 -17.96
CA SER A 44 -14.34 -3.25 -19.07
C SER A 44 -15.53 -2.89 -19.95
N HIS A 45 -16.41 -3.85 -20.24
CA HIS A 45 -17.66 -3.63 -20.97
C HIS A 45 -18.57 -2.63 -20.24
N LEU A 46 -18.77 -2.80 -18.92
CA LEU A 46 -19.56 -1.86 -18.13
C LEU A 46 -18.98 -0.43 -18.18
N ILE A 47 -17.66 -0.29 -18.01
CA ILE A 47 -16.99 1.02 -18.08
C ILE A 47 -17.16 1.65 -19.47
N HIS A 48 -17.02 0.85 -20.53
CA HIS A 48 -17.24 1.30 -21.90
C HIS A 48 -18.68 1.74 -22.15
N ASP A 49 -19.67 1.01 -21.62
CA ASP A 49 -21.09 1.39 -21.75
C ASP A 49 -21.37 2.72 -21.04
N ILE A 50 -20.83 2.93 -19.83
CA ILE A 50 -20.91 4.22 -19.14
C ILE A 50 -20.25 5.33 -19.98
N TYR A 51 -19.06 5.07 -20.51
CA TYR A 51 -18.33 6.02 -21.38
C TYR A 51 -19.15 6.43 -22.61
N THR A 52 -19.77 5.48 -23.29
CA THR A 52 -20.54 5.73 -24.51
C THR A 52 -21.88 6.40 -24.24
N ILE A 53 -22.64 5.91 -23.25
CA ILE A 53 -23.97 6.44 -22.91
C ILE A 53 -23.87 7.90 -22.44
N HIS A 54 -22.83 8.23 -21.67
CA HIS A 54 -22.63 9.59 -21.18
C HIS A 54 -21.80 10.47 -22.13
N GLY A 55 -21.35 9.96 -23.28
CA GLY A 55 -20.58 10.72 -24.27
C GLY A 55 -19.29 11.31 -23.70
N LEU A 56 -18.59 10.56 -22.84
CA LEU A 56 -17.38 11.04 -22.18
C LEU A 56 -16.24 11.19 -23.19
N ALA A 57 -15.34 12.16 -22.95
CA ALA A 57 -14.19 12.37 -23.83
C ALA A 57 -13.05 11.36 -23.59
N ASN A 58 -12.94 10.84 -22.36
CA ASN A 58 -11.92 9.87 -21.94
C ASN A 58 -12.34 9.18 -20.63
N LEU A 59 -11.46 8.33 -20.08
CA LEU A 59 -11.67 7.59 -18.82
C LEU A 59 -10.89 8.18 -17.62
N ASP A 60 -10.49 9.46 -17.65
CA ASP A 60 -9.67 10.07 -16.58
C ASP A 60 -10.35 10.07 -15.21
N ASN A 61 -11.68 10.13 -15.20
CA ASN A 61 -12.48 10.15 -13.98
C ASN A 61 -12.82 8.75 -13.43
N PHE A 62 -12.29 7.68 -14.05
CA PHE A 62 -12.49 6.31 -13.57
C PHE A 62 -11.30 5.84 -12.72
N HIS A 63 -11.61 5.39 -11.52
CA HIS A 63 -10.66 4.80 -10.58
C HIS A 63 -11.13 3.39 -10.20
N PHE A 64 -10.39 2.39 -10.66
CA PHE A 64 -10.59 1.00 -10.26
C PHE A 64 -9.77 0.71 -9.00
N ILE A 65 -10.38 0.16 -7.96
CA ILE A 65 -9.68 -0.25 -6.73
C ILE A 65 -9.88 -1.76 -6.56
N GLY A 66 -8.79 -2.51 -6.52
CA GLY A 66 -8.82 -3.97 -6.43
C GLY A 66 -7.97 -4.49 -5.29
N HIS A 67 -8.55 -5.33 -4.42
CA HIS A 67 -7.83 -6.02 -3.34
C HIS A 67 -7.54 -7.47 -3.72
N SER A 68 -6.36 -7.99 -3.36
CA SER A 68 -5.99 -9.39 -3.59
C SER A 68 -6.10 -9.76 -5.09
N LEU A 69 -6.83 -10.84 -5.42
CA LEU A 69 -7.20 -11.22 -6.81
C LEU A 69 -7.91 -10.10 -7.57
N GLY A 70 -8.67 -9.24 -6.87
CA GLY A 70 -9.34 -8.09 -7.46
C GLY A 70 -8.37 -7.05 -8.05
N ALA A 71 -7.12 -6.98 -7.57
CA ALA A 71 -6.11 -6.11 -8.17
C ALA A 71 -5.81 -6.53 -9.63
N HIS A 72 -5.66 -7.84 -9.85
CA HIS A 72 -5.42 -8.39 -11.19
C HIS A 72 -6.67 -8.33 -12.09
N LEU A 73 -7.87 -8.41 -11.50
CA LEU A 73 -9.13 -8.11 -12.20
C LEU A 73 -9.09 -6.69 -12.80
N GLY A 74 -8.62 -5.71 -12.02
CA GLY A 74 -8.39 -4.34 -12.47
C GLY A 74 -7.39 -4.25 -13.63
N GLY A 75 -6.30 -5.01 -13.57
CA GLY A 75 -5.34 -5.13 -14.66
C GLY A 75 -5.98 -5.67 -15.95
N TYR A 76 -6.74 -6.77 -15.87
CA TYR A 76 -7.47 -7.31 -17.02
C TYR A 76 -8.50 -6.34 -17.59
N CYS A 77 -9.22 -5.61 -16.72
CA CYS A 77 -10.14 -4.55 -17.13
C CYS A 77 -9.41 -3.43 -17.89
N GLY A 78 -8.31 -2.93 -17.35
CA GLY A 78 -7.49 -1.88 -17.97
C GLY A 78 -6.87 -2.31 -19.31
N HIS A 79 -6.40 -3.55 -19.40
CA HIS A 79 -5.90 -4.14 -20.63
C HIS A 79 -6.99 -4.24 -21.70
N ASP A 80 -8.15 -4.84 -21.38
CA ASP A 80 -9.21 -5.04 -22.37
C ASP A 80 -9.77 -3.70 -22.87
N LEU A 81 -9.91 -2.69 -22.00
CA LEU A 81 -10.28 -1.33 -22.41
C LEU A 81 -9.34 -0.77 -23.51
N GLN A 82 -8.03 -0.94 -23.32
CA GLN A 82 -7.04 -0.47 -24.29
C GLN A 82 -7.09 -1.29 -25.58
N LYS A 83 -7.11 -2.62 -25.47
CA LYS A 83 -7.03 -3.52 -26.62
C LYS A 83 -8.30 -3.48 -27.48
N ARG A 84 -9.47 -3.42 -26.85
CA ARG A 84 -10.77 -3.54 -27.52
C ARG A 84 -11.33 -2.18 -27.97
N TYR A 85 -11.17 -1.16 -27.13
CA TYR A 85 -11.80 0.14 -27.34
C TYR A 85 -10.82 1.28 -27.58
N GLY A 86 -9.50 1.03 -27.46
CA GLY A 86 -8.49 2.10 -27.56
C GLY A 86 -8.55 3.08 -26.39
N LEU A 87 -9.18 2.71 -25.27
CA LEU A 87 -9.38 3.57 -24.11
C LEU A 87 -8.43 3.20 -22.98
N LYS A 88 -7.79 4.20 -22.37
CA LYS A 88 -6.89 4.00 -21.23
C LYS A 88 -7.54 4.48 -19.94
N LEU A 89 -7.70 3.57 -18.98
CA LEU A 89 -8.30 3.82 -17.68
C LEU A 89 -7.51 4.90 -16.90
N GLY A 90 -8.20 5.77 -16.17
CA GLY A 90 -7.59 6.86 -15.41
C GLY A 90 -6.65 6.36 -14.32
N ARG A 91 -7.16 5.55 -13.38
CA ARG A 91 -6.38 5.03 -12.26
C ARG A 91 -6.75 3.59 -11.90
N ILE A 92 -5.74 2.79 -11.54
CA ILE A 92 -5.92 1.53 -10.81
C ILE A 92 -5.17 1.62 -9.48
N THR A 93 -5.82 1.30 -8.37
CA THR A 93 -5.12 1.03 -7.09
C THR A 93 -5.15 -0.46 -6.80
N GLY A 94 -3.98 -1.07 -6.67
CA GLY A 94 -3.81 -2.46 -6.25
C GLY A 94 -3.56 -2.54 -4.75
N LEU A 95 -4.47 -3.17 -4.02
CA LEU A 95 -4.39 -3.36 -2.57
C LEU A 95 -3.91 -4.78 -2.30
N ASP A 96 -2.63 -4.90 -1.97
CA ASP A 96 -1.88 -6.15 -1.78
C ASP A 96 -2.18 -7.21 -2.87
N PRO A 97 -1.80 -6.95 -4.13
CA PRO A 97 -2.08 -7.85 -5.26
C PRO A 97 -1.59 -9.28 -4.98
N ALA A 98 -2.39 -10.29 -5.31
CA ALA A 98 -2.10 -11.67 -4.94
C ALA A 98 -0.86 -12.24 -5.67
N ALA A 99 0.10 -12.81 -4.97
CA ALA A 99 1.28 -13.45 -5.57
C ALA A 99 1.04 -14.81 -6.22
N PRO A 100 0.27 -15.75 -5.63
CA PRO A 100 0.13 -17.09 -6.20
C PRO A 100 -0.47 -17.03 -7.61
N TYR A 101 0.20 -17.67 -8.59
CA TYR A 101 -0.12 -17.64 -10.02
C TYR A 101 0.12 -16.32 -10.78
N PHE A 102 0.58 -15.24 -10.13
CA PHE A 102 0.83 -13.94 -10.78
C PHE A 102 2.26 -13.42 -10.61
N SER A 103 2.92 -13.68 -9.47
CA SER A 103 4.29 -13.20 -9.27
C SER A 103 5.23 -13.79 -10.33
N LYS A 104 6.12 -12.94 -10.84
CA LYS A 104 7.09 -13.28 -11.92
C LYS A 104 6.47 -13.75 -13.24
N THR A 105 5.15 -13.60 -13.43
CA THR A 105 4.55 -13.82 -14.75
C THR A 105 4.76 -12.62 -15.66
N VAL A 106 4.54 -12.84 -16.96
CA VAL A 106 4.45 -11.77 -17.96
C VAL A 106 3.34 -10.78 -17.61
N THR A 107 3.48 -9.53 -18.02
CA THR A 107 2.58 -8.41 -17.65
C THR A 107 1.13 -8.66 -18.06
N ILE A 108 0.88 -9.32 -19.20
CA ILE A 108 -0.49 -9.65 -19.65
C ILE A 108 -1.27 -10.58 -18.69
N VAL A 109 -0.60 -11.30 -17.79
CA VAL A 109 -1.24 -12.23 -16.85
C VAL A 109 -1.58 -11.56 -15.51
N ARG A 110 -1.03 -10.39 -15.21
CA ARG A 110 -1.14 -9.74 -13.90
C ARG A 110 -1.47 -8.25 -14.05
N LEU A 111 -1.60 -7.57 -12.92
CA LEU A 111 -1.64 -6.11 -12.90
C LEU A 111 -0.25 -5.58 -13.26
N ASP A 112 -0.22 -4.54 -14.08
CA ASP A 112 0.98 -3.82 -14.46
C ASP A 112 0.71 -2.32 -14.61
N ARG A 113 1.74 -1.50 -14.45
CA ARG A 113 1.68 -0.05 -14.66
C ARG A 113 1.07 0.35 -16.00
N SER A 114 1.20 -0.49 -17.04
CA SER A 114 0.64 -0.19 -18.36
C SER A 114 -0.89 -0.18 -18.41
N ASP A 115 -1.57 -0.79 -17.43
CA ASP A 115 -3.01 -1.05 -17.48
C ASP A 115 -3.86 0.20 -17.25
N ALA A 116 -3.27 1.29 -16.73
CA ALA A 116 -3.93 2.58 -16.55
C ALA A 116 -2.95 3.76 -16.73
N LYS A 117 -3.48 4.98 -16.75
CA LYS A 117 -2.66 6.21 -16.80
C LYS A 117 -1.87 6.42 -15.50
N TYR A 118 -2.43 5.96 -14.38
CA TYR A 118 -1.75 5.89 -13.09
C TYR A 118 -2.10 4.57 -12.39
N VAL A 119 -1.10 3.94 -11.77
CA VAL A 119 -1.24 2.69 -11.05
C VAL A 119 -0.47 2.82 -9.75
N ASP A 120 -1.15 2.70 -8.62
CA ASP A 120 -0.54 2.74 -7.29
C ASP A 120 -0.83 1.48 -6.49
N ILE A 121 0.18 0.93 -5.84
CA ILE A 121 0.11 -0.35 -5.14
C ILE A 121 0.40 -0.16 -3.66
N ILE A 122 -0.36 -0.83 -2.79
CA ILE A 122 -0.04 -0.94 -1.36
C ILE A 122 0.29 -2.40 -1.06
N HIS A 123 1.56 -2.68 -0.76
CA HIS A 123 2.03 -4.00 -0.35
C HIS A 123 1.93 -4.11 1.17
N SER A 124 1.24 -5.13 1.67
CA SER A 124 1.07 -5.32 3.11
C SER A 124 1.33 -6.75 3.60
N ASN A 125 1.39 -7.73 2.68
CA ASN A 125 1.71 -9.12 3.01
C ASN A 125 2.63 -9.79 1.97
N ALA A 126 3.69 -9.09 1.57
CA ALA A 126 4.64 -9.48 0.53
C ALA A 126 5.71 -10.51 0.95
N MET A 127 5.46 -11.32 1.98
CA MET A 127 6.37 -12.41 2.36
C MET A 127 6.25 -13.61 1.41
N PRO A 128 7.23 -14.53 1.36
CA PRO A 128 7.07 -15.76 0.59
C PRO A 128 5.84 -16.57 1.03
N LEU A 129 5.17 -17.22 0.07
CA LEU A 129 3.96 -18.01 0.32
C LEU A 129 4.12 -19.06 1.43
N TYR A 130 5.31 -19.69 1.53
CA TYR A 130 5.62 -20.66 2.57
C TYR A 130 5.54 -20.07 3.99
N PHE A 131 5.78 -18.77 4.16
CA PHE A 131 5.66 -18.05 5.43
C PHE A 131 4.26 -17.44 5.65
N GLY A 132 3.30 -17.73 4.77
CA GLY A 132 1.93 -17.20 4.86
C GLY A 132 1.73 -15.88 4.11
N GLY A 133 2.59 -15.55 3.16
CA GLY A 133 2.42 -14.35 2.33
C GLY A 133 1.51 -14.59 1.14
N LEU A 134 0.53 -13.72 0.96
CA LEU A 134 -0.38 -13.73 -0.17
C LEU A 134 -0.10 -12.60 -1.15
N GLY A 135 0.57 -11.53 -0.73
CA GLY A 135 0.86 -10.36 -1.55
C GLY A 135 2.09 -10.52 -2.44
N MET A 136 2.11 -9.85 -3.58
CA MET A 136 3.30 -9.68 -4.43
C MET A 136 4.32 -8.77 -3.76
N SER A 137 5.60 -9.07 -3.92
CA SER A 137 6.72 -8.19 -3.53
C SER A 137 7.27 -7.35 -4.67
N ASP A 138 6.95 -7.69 -5.91
CA ASP A 138 7.44 -6.99 -7.10
C ASP A 138 6.76 -5.61 -7.20
N ALA A 139 7.55 -4.56 -7.49
CA ALA A 139 7.00 -3.26 -7.82
C ALA A 139 6.32 -3.31 -9.20
N ILE A 140 4.99 -3.24 -9.23
CA ILE A 140 4.17 -3.39 -10.44
C ILE A 140 3.38 -2.12 -10.79
N GLY A 141 3.44 -1.09 -9.95
CA GLY A 141 2.80 0.20 -10.20
C GLY A 141 3.73 1.25 -10.81
N HIS A 142 3.19 2.46 -10.98
CA HIS A 142 3.97 3.68 -11.07
C HIS A 142 4.52 4.07 -9.69
N VAL A 143 3.71 3.83 -8.66
CA VAL A 143 4.06 4.06 -7.26
C VAL A 143 3.71 2.81 -6.46
N ASP A 144 4.65 2.33 -5.66
CA ASP A 144 4.52 1.11 -4.86
C ASP A 144 4.85 1.45 -3.40
N PHE A 145 3.86 1.36 -2.52
CA PHE A 145 3.99 1.64 -1.10
C PHE A 145 4.23 0.35 -0.31
N TYR A 146 5.24 0.37 0.57
CA TYR A 146 5.62 -0.73 1.45
C TYR A 146 5.52 -0.29 2.92
N PRO A 147 4.30 -0.06 3.45
CA PRO A 147 4.10 0.23 4.87
C PRO A 147 4.68 -0.89 5.73
N ASN A 148 5.51 -0.51 6.70
CA ASN A 148 6.21 -1.42 7.61
C ASN A 148 7.03 -2.49 6.85
N GLY A 149 7.66 -2.09 5.74
CA GLY A 149 8.41 -2.97 4.85
C GLY A 149 7.54 -3.83 3.93
N GLY A 150 6.21 -3.69 4.01
CA GLY A 150 5.23 -4.37 3.16
C GLY A 150 5.04 -5.86 3.45
N ILE A 151 5.61 -6.38 4.54
CA ILE A 151 5.64 -7.82 4.85
C ILE A 151 4.76 -8.16 6.06
N VAL A 152 5.06 -7.59 7.23
CA VAL A 152 4.32 -7.81 8.49
C VAL A 152 3.87 -6.46 9.03
N GLN A 153 2.57 -6.35 9.24
CA GLN A 153 1.94 -5.12 9.69
C GLN A 153 1.79 -5.12 11.22
N PRO A 154 2.10 -4.02 11.89
CA PRO A 154 1.84 -3.87 13.32
C PRO A 154 0.38 -4.23 13.67
N GLY A 155 0.17 -4.79 14.86
CA GLY A 155 -1.15 -5.26 15.31
C GLY A 155 -1.60 -6.60 14.70
N CYS A 156 -0.96 -7.10 13.65
CA CYS A 156 -1.11 -8.48 13.21
C CYS A 156 -0.13 -9.36 14.01
N LYS A 157 -0.61 -9.96 15.11
CA LYS A 157 0.19 -10.67 16.14
C LYS A 157 1.29 -11.58 15.54
N LYS A 158 2.53 -11.45 16.04
CA LYS A 158 3.66 -12.37 15.76
C LYS A 158 3.42 -13.75 16.39
N VAL A 159 3.96 -14.78 15.74
CA VAL A 159 3.90 -16.20 16.13
C VAL A 159 4.87 -16.47 17.29
N ASP A 160 4.61 -15.89 18.47
CA ASP A 160 5.45 -16.15 19.65
C ASP A 160 4.70 -17.01 20.67
N SER A 161 4.46 -18.29 20.32
CA SER A 161 4.33 -19.37 21.31
C SER A 161 4.40 -20.74 20.64
N PRO A 162 5.10 -21.73 21.24
CA PRO A 162 5.21 -23.06 20.67
C PRO A 162 3.84 -23.74 20.70
N MET A 163 3.41 -24.19 19.54
CA MET A 163 2.55 -25.35 19.29
C MET A 163 1.80 -25.87 20.54
N LYS A 164 0.68 -25.23 20.89
CA LYS A 164 -0.31 -25.81 21.81
C LYS A 164 -1.64 -25.97 21.07
N SER A 165 -1.98 -27.26 20.90
CA SER A 165 -3.19 -27.89 20.36
C SER A 165 -3.54 -27.71 18.86
N ALA A 166 -3.26 -28.77 18.10
CA ALA A 166 -4.09 -29.22 16.98
C ALA A 166 -5.49 -29.61 17.53
N SER A 167 -6.63 -29.36 16.90
CA SER A 167 -7.02 -29.12 15.50
C SER A 167 -8.32 -28.27 15.52
N ASP A 168 -8.62 -27.55 14.44
CA ASP A 168 -9.57 -26.42 14.26
C ASP A 168 -9.01 -25.02 14.57
N ASP A 169 -8.38 -24.81 15.73
CA ASP A 169 -7.86 -23.48 16.10
C ASP A 169 -6.67 -23.05 15.21
N MET A 170 -5.79 -23.99 14.86
CA MET A 170 -4.62 -23.74 14.00
C MET A 170 -4.97 -23.26 12.58
N TYR A 171 -6.02 -23.82 11.97
CA TYR A 171 -6.44 -23.44 10.61
C TYR A 171 -7.13 -22.07 10.62
N GLN A 172 -8.06 -21.85 11.56
CA GLN A 172 -8.71 -20.55 11.74
C GLN A 172 -7.68 -19.46 12.10
N TRP A 173 -6.68 -19.80 12.90
CA TRP A 173 -5.59 -18.91 13.27
C TRP A 173 -4.63 -18.61 12.10
N ALA A 174 -4.27 -19.61 11.29
CA ALA A 174 -3.44 -19.41 10.10
C ALA A 174 -4.17 -18.56 9.05
N VAL A 175 -5.45 -18.85 8.81
CA VAL A 175 -6.32 -18.00 7.96
C VAL A 175 -6.38 -16.59 8.52
N LYS A 176 -6.57 -16.40 9.83
CA LYS A 176 -6.64 -15.07 10.46
C LYS A 176 -5.33 -14.28 10.42
N TYR A 177 -4.18 -14.92 10.59
CA TYR A 177 -2.87 -14.27 10.50
C TYR A 177 -2.57 -13.80 9.08
N VAL A 178 -2.77 -14.71 8.13
CA VAL A 178 -2.60 -14.46 6.70
C VAL A 178 -3.57 -13.38 6.23
N SER A 179 -4.84 -13.46 6.66
CA SER A 179 -5.84 -12.44 6.39
C SER A 179 -5.46 -11.07 6.98
N CYS A 180 -5.01 -10.97 8.24
CA CYS A 180 -4.75 -9.68 8.87
C CYS A 180 -3.76 -8.81 8.07
N ASN A 181 -2.58 -9.36 7.74
CA ASN A 181 -1.58 -8.60 6.98
C ASN A 181 -2.09 -8.26 5.57
N HIS A 182 -2.82 -9.18 4.94
CA HIS A 182 -3.34 -9.01 3.59
C HIS A 182 -4.47 -7.95 3.53
N GLU A 183 -5.30 -7.87 4.56
CA GLU A 183 -6.43 -6.93 4.70
C GLU A 183 -5.96 -5.50 4.99
N ARG A 184 -4.80 -5.34 5.64
CA ARG A 184 -4.25 -4.02 6.01
C ARG A 184 -4.12 -3.05 4.84
N SER A 185 -3.83 -3.53 3.63
CA SER A 185 -3.76 -2.69 2.44
C SER A 185 -5.04 -1.89 2.19
N TYR A 186 -6.22 -2.53 2.28
CA TYR A 186 -7.49 -1.82 2.11
C TYR A 186 -7.84 -0.95 3.32
N GLU A 187 -7.38 -1.31 4.51
CA GLU A 187 -7.59 -0.51 5.71
C GLU A 187 -6.80 0.79 5.64
N PHE A 188 -5.53 0.73 5.24
CA PHE A 188 -4.68 1.89 5.00
C PHE A 188 -5.26 2.77 3.90
N PHE A 189 -5.69 2.18 2.78
CA PHE A 189 -6.36 2.93 1.72
C PHE A 189 -7.64 3.61 2.24
N THR A 190 -8.48 2.90 2.99
CA THR A 190 -9.73 3.46 3.53
C THR A 190 -9.45 4.64 4.47
N GLU A 191 -8.45 4.55 5.34
CA GLU A 191 -8.05 5.65 6.22
C GLU A 191 -7.43 6.82 5.43
N SER A 192 -6.69 6.54 4.36
CA SER A 192 -6.06 7.56 3.51
C SER A 192 -7.05 8.46 2.76
N VAL A 193 -8.33 8.10 2.69
CA VAL A 193 -9.36 8.97 2.09
C VAL A 193 -9.50 10.26 2.90
N ALA A 194 -9.61 10.14 4.23
CA ALA A 194 -9.73 11.26 5.16
C ALA A 194 -8.75 11.06 6.33
N PRO A 195 -7.42 11.18 6.09
CA PRO A 195 -6.43 10.79 7.07
C PRO A 195 -6.29 11.86 8.15
N SER A 196 -6.01 11.44 9.38
CA SER A 196 -5.74 12.36 10.50
C SER A 196 -4.32 12.94 10.47
N CYS A 197 -3.48 12.47 9.54
CA CYS A 197 -2.10 12.92 9.35
C CYS A 197 -1.74 12.83 7.84
N PRO A 198 -0.55 13.30 7.41
CA PRO A 198 -0.17 13.29 5.99
C PRO A 198 -0.08 11.91 5.32
N PHE A 199 0.03 10.83 6.11
CA PHE A 199 0.19 9.44 5.66
C PHE A 199 1.32 9.26 4.64
N LEU A 200 2.46 9.91 4.88
CA LEU A 200 3.50 10.13 3.90
C LEU A 200 4.41 8.91 3.73
N GLY A 201 4.55 8.42 2.50
CA GLY A 201 5.62 7.50 2.11
C GLY A 201 6.83 8.26 1.58
N ILE A 202 8.03 7.78 1.91
CA ILE A 202 9.31 8.36 1.46
C ILE A 202 10.03 7.37 0.55
N GLN A 203 10.52 7.84 -0.59
CA GLN A 203 11.29 7.02 -1.50
C GLN A 203 12.60 6.62 -0.87
N CYS A 204 12.93 5.34 -0.96
CA CYS A 204 14.20 4.81 -0.51
C CYS A 204 14.59 3.59 -1.34
N ASP A 205 15.85 3.17 -1.25
CA ASP A 205 16.32 1.98 -1.98
C ASP A 205 15.77 0.68 -1.37
N SER A 206 15.59 0.65 -0.06
CA SER A 206 15.05 -0.49 0.69
C SER A 206 14.41 -0.03 2.00
N TYR A 207 13.64 -0.93 2.63
CA TYR A 207 13.10 -0.67 3.96
C TYR A 207 14.22 -0.55 5.01
N ASP A 208 15.28 -1.35 4.91
CA ASP A 208 16.44 -1.26 5.83
C ASP A 208 17.16 0.09 5.72
N SER A 209 17.32 0.62 4.50
CA SER A 209 17.86 1.98 4.29
C SER A 209 16.95 3.06 4.88
N PHE A 210 15.63 2.86 4.81
CA PHE A 210 14.65 3.75 5.43
C PHE A 210 14.77 3.73 6.96
N LEU A 211 14.86 2.54 7.59
CA LEU A 211 15.06 2.39 9.03
C LEU A 211 16.40 2.95 9.51
N SER A 212 17.46 2.80 8.70
CA SER A 212 18.80 3.35 8.97
C SER A 212 18.86 4.88 8.89
N GLY A 213 17.77 5.56 8.54
CA GLY A 213 17.72 7.02 8.44
C GLY A 213 18.41 7.58 7.18
N ASN A 214 18.61 6.78 6.14
CA ASN A 214 19.21 7.27 4.89
C ASN A 214 18.22 8.12 4.05
N CYS A 215 16.92 7.99 4.32
CA CYS A 215 15.83 8.59 3.54
C CYS A 215 14.85 9.31 4.49
N THR A 216 15.27 10.43 5.07
CA THR A 216 14.51 11.10 6.15
C THR A 216 13.73 12.34 5.72
N ARG A 217 13.91 12.81 4.48
CA ARG A 217 13.32 14.07 4.00
C ARG A 217 12.86 13.96 2.56
N CYS A 218 11.87 14.78 2.23
CA CYS A 218 11.42 15.02 0.86
C CYS A 218 12.36 16.03 0.22
N ASP A 219 13.20 15.57 -0.70
CA ASP A 219 14.21 16.40 -1.36
C ASP A 219 14.37 16.00 -2.83
N ASN A 220 15.42 16.51 -3.48
CA ASN A 220 15.69 16.21 -4.89
C ASN A 220 16.13 14.76 -5.14
N LYS A 221 16.41 13.98 -4.08
CA LYS A 221 16.82 12.57 -4.16
C LYS A 221 15.68 11.63 -3.80
N HIS A 222 14.83 12.01 -2.86
CA HIS A 222 13.75 11.17 -2.33
C HIS A 222 12.39 11.83 -2.54
N PHE A 223 11.57 11.22 -3.38
CA PHE A 223 10.18 11.64 -3.52
C PHE A 223 9.37 11.30 -2.27
N CYS A 224 8.39 12.14 -1.97
CA CYS A 224 7.39 11.88 -0.95
C CYS A 224 6.01 11.92 -1.58
N ILE A 225 5.22 10.87 -1.35
CA ILE A 225 3.87 10.75 -1.88
C ILE A 225 2.97 10.26 -0.73
N PRO A 226 1.80 10.88 -0.50
CA PRO A 226 0.85 10.37 0.49
C PRO A 226 0.36 8.99 0.06
N LEU A 227 0.32 8.04 0.99
CA LEU A 227 -0.19 6.70 0.76
C LEU A 227 -1.67 6.76 0.36
N GLY A 228 -2.06 5.94 -0.61
CA GLY A 228 -3.46 5.67 -0.94
C GLY A 228 -4.16 6.78 -1.72
N TYR A 229 -5.34 7.22 -1.27
CA TYR A 229 -6.30 7.97 -2.08
C TYR A 229 -5.72 9.24 -2.73
N HIS A 230 -4.89 9.99 -2.01
CA HIS A 230 -4.32 11.26 -2.48
C HIS A 230 -3.05 11.13 -3.34
N SER A 231 -2.53 9.91 -3.53
CA SER A 231 -1.28 9.66 -4.26
C SER A 231 -1.28 10.19 -5.70
N PHE A 232 -2.43 10.08 -6.39
CA PHE A 232 -2.60 10.49 -7.78
C PHE A 232 -2.30 11.96 -8.03
N ASN A 233 -2.79 12.86 -7.17
CA ASN A 233 -2.61 14.29 -7.36
C ASN A 233 -1.14 14.68 -7.24
N THR A 234 -0.44 14.12 -6.25
CA THR A 234 0.99 14.32 -6.05
C THR A 234 1.80 13.75 -7.22
N TYR A 235 1.52 12.51 -7.64
CA TYR A 235 2.23 11.90 -8.77
C TYR A 235 1.98 12.66 -10.08
N LYS A 236 0.74 13.08 -10.34
CA LYS A 236 0.39 13.86 -11.54
C LYS A 236 1.15 15.19 -11.57
N TYR A 237 1.21 15.89 -10.44
CA TYR A 237 2.02 17.11 -10.32
C TYR A 237 3.49 16.81 -10.67
N MET A 238 4.09 15.82 -10.02
CA MET A 238 5.48 15.43 -10.27
C MET A 238 5.73 15.06 -11.73
N GLN A 239 4.80 14.35 -12.37
CA GLN A 239 4.88 13.97 -13.78
C GLN A 239 4.83 15.21 -14.68
N THR A 240 3.89 16.12 -14.46
CA THR A 240 3.75 17.34 -15.27
C THR A 240 4.90 18.33 -15.08
N SER A 241 5.56 18.28 -13.92
CA SER A 241 6.77 19.08 -13.63
C SER A 241 8.06 18.43 -14.12
N GLY A 242 7.99 17.26 -14.77
CA GLY A 242 9.17 16.55 -15.28
C GLY A 242 10.09 15.98 -14.20
N LEU A 243 9.56 15.78 -12.98
CA LEU A 243 10.33 15.26 -11.84
C LEU A 243 10.44 13.73 -11.84
N VAL A 244 9.45 13.04 -12.41
CA VAL A 244 9.37 11.57 -12.40
C VAL A 244 9.43 11.01 -13.82
N ASP A 245 10.18 9.91 -13.97
CA ASP A 245 10.22 9.09 -15.17
C ASP A 245 9.12 8.03 -15.10
N SER A 246 8.09 8.14 -15.93
CA SER A 246 6.97 7.19 -15.97
C SER A 246 7.37 5.77 -16.41
N SER A 247 8.58 5.58 -16.92
CA SER A 247 9.13 4.25 -17.23
C SER A 247 9.66 3.51 -15.99
N ARG A 248 9.75 4.17 -14.83
CA ARG A 248 10.26 3.59 -13.56
C ARG A 248 9.19 3.60 -12.47
N SER A 249 9.25 2.60 -11.60
CA SER A 249 8.43 2.57 -10.39
C SER A 249 9.11 3.36 -9.29
N ILE A 250 8.30 4.02 -8.46
CA ILE A 250 8.77 4.70 -7.25
C ILE A 250 8.38 3.83 -6.06
N SER A 251 9.36 3.25 -5.37
CA SER A 251 9.13 2.48 -4.15
C SER A 251 9.20 3.40 -2.93
N LEU A 252 8.15 3.41 -2.13
CA LEU A 252 7.98 4.31 -0.98
C LEU A 252 7.80 3.49 0.30
N TYR A 253 8.46 3.92 1.36
CA TYR A 253 8.43 3.27 2.67
C TYR A 253 7.87 4.23 3.72
N LEU A 254 7.21 3.65 4.71
CA LEU A 254 6.63 4.35 5.85
C LEU A 254 6.36 3.38 6.99
N MET A 255 6.35 3.87 8.22
CA MET A 255 5.84 3.14 9.39
C MET A 255 4.41 3.55 9.71
N THR A 256 3.60 2.59 10.15
CA THR A 256 2.23 2.80 10.62
C THR A 256 2.04 2.17 12.00
N SER A 257 0.97 2.52 12.70
CA SER A 257 0.59 1.83 13.93
C SER A 257 -0.12 0.51 13.69
N GLY A 258 -0.27 -0.28 14.76
CA GLY A 258 -1.03 -1.52 14.77
C GLY A 258 -2.53 -1.35 15.01
N THR A 259 -3.00 -0.15 15.31
CA THR A 259 -4.42 0.15 15.51
C THR A 259 -4.77 1.50 14.88
N LYS A 260 -6.05 1.68 14.53
CA LYS A 260 -6.54 2.95 14.00
C LYS A 260 -6.40 4.08 15.06
N PRO A 261 -6.08 5.31 14.65
CA PRO A 261 -5.60 5.68 13.32
C PRO A 261 -4.22 5.08 13.05
N PHE A 262 -4.05 4.45 11.89
CA PHE A 262 -2.78 3.83 11.47
C PHE A 262 -1.73 4.87 11.08
N CYS A 263 -2.18 6.00 10.54
CA CYS A 263 -1.34 7.11 10.10
C CYS A 263 -0.36 7.53 11.21
N ARG A 264 0.90 7.73 10.84
CA ARG A 264 1.96 8.25 11.71
C ARG A 264 2.75 9.34 11.01
N VAL A 265 3.37 10.21 11.81
CA VAL A 265 4.31 11.23 11.36
C VAL A 265 5.70 10.75 11.76
N HIS A 266 6.66 10.78 10.82
CA HIS A 266 8.05 10.38 11.09
C HIS A 266 8.88 11.59 11.49
N TYR A 267 9.77 11.38 12.46
CA TYR A 267 10.72 12.39 12.94
C TYR A 267 12.13 11.79 12.90
N GLU A 268 13.08 12.55 12.37
CA GLU A 268 14.51 12.27 12.49
C GLU A 268 15.03 12.92 13.77
N ILE A 269 15.63 12.12 14.66
CA ILE A 269 16.17 12.60 15.93
C ILE A 269 17.68 12.35 15.96
N ILE A 270 18.46 13.43 15.99
CA ILE A 270 19.93 13.37 16.04
C ILE A 270 20.38 13.71 17.46
N LEU A 271 20.79 12.69 18.20
CA LEU A 271 21.38 12.87 19.54
C LEU A 271 22.86 13.19 19.40
N LYS A 272 23.29 14.36 19.88
CA LYS A 272 24.70 14.74 19.96
C LYS A 272 25.19 14.54 21.39
N VAL A 273 26.08 13.56 21.57
CA VAL A 273 26.75 13.34 22.87
C VAL A 273 27.87 14.38 23.05
N SER A 274 28.03 14.87 24.28
CA SER A 274 29.05 15.86 24.61
C SER A 274 30.46 15.34 24.31
N ASN A 275 31.33 16.23 23.81
CA ASN A 275 32.75 15.96 23.60
C ASN A 275 33.63 16.82 24.52
N SER A 276 33.07 17.37 25.62
CA SER A 276 33.85 18.16 26.58
C SER A 276 34.92 17.32 27.27
N SER A 277 35.95 17.99 27.80
CA SER A 277 37.02 17.33 28.56
C SER A 277 36.46 16.53 29.74
N GLU A 278 35.45 17.04 30.45
CA GLU A 278 34.81 16.27 31.53
C GLU A 278 34.11 15.02 30.99
N SER A 279 33.38 15.13 29.87
CA SER A 279 32.68 14.00 29.25
C SER A 279 33.64 12.91 28.78
N VAL A 280 34.76 13.29 28.15
CA VAL A 280 35.78 12.35 27.69
C VAL A 280 36.51 11.70 28.87
N THR A 281 36.76 12.47 29.94
CA THR A 281 37.43 11.95 31.17
C THR A 281 36.52 11.01 31.96
N HIS A 282 35.22 11.30 32.03
CA HIS A 282 34.22 10.43 32.67
C HIS A 282 34.13 9.07 31.97
N GLY A 283 34.28 9.04 30.65
CA GLY A 283 34.19 7.83 29.84
C GLY A 283 32.73 7.49 29.44
N PRO A 284 32.52 6.36 28.76
CA PRO A 284 31.20 5.99 28.26
C PRO A 284 30.28 5.48 29.39
N ASP A 285 29.05 5.98 29.44
CA ASP A 285 27.97 5.36 30.22
C ASP A 285 27.20 4.37 29.34
N VAL A 286 26.85 3.22 29.91
CA VAL A 286 26.03 2.19 29.23
C VAL A 286 24.60 2.28 29.73
N GLY A 287 23.68 2.54 28.81
CA GLY A 287 22.25 2.63 29.13
C GLY A 287 21.40 2.74 27.88
N ARG A 288 20.08 2.76 28.09
CA ARG A 288 19.09 2.99 27.04
C ARG A 288 18.59 4.42 27.12
N VAL A 289 18.52 5.07 25.96
CA VAL A 289 17.91 6.39 25.83
C VAL A 289 16.48 6.20 25.39
N LEU A 290 15.54 6.73 26.17
CA LEU A 290 14.14 6.81 25.83
C LEU A 290 13.82 8.22 25.36
N ILE A 291 13.17 8.34 24.20
CA ILE A 291 12.77 9.62 23.65
C ILE A 291 11.24 9.72 23.67
N THR A 292 10.75 10.90 24.04
CA THR A 292 9.31 11.26 24.00
C THR A 292 9.20 12.66 23.42
N LEU A 293 8.44 12.81 22.34
CA LEU A 293 8.13 14.10 21.76
C LEU A 293 6.90 14.67 22.46
N VAL A 294 6.95 15.95 22.84
CA VAL A 294 5.84 16.67 23.46
C VAL A 294 5.44 17.81 22.54
N ASP A 295 4.17 17.83 22.12
CA ASP A 295 3.66 18.92 21.29
C ASP A 295 3.33 20.18 22.13
N LYS A 296 3.00 21.27 21.45
CA LYS A 296 2.63 22.55 22.09
C LYS A 296 1.39 22.48 23.00
N ASN A 297 0.58 21.44 22.87
CA ASN A 297 -0.64 21.22 23.65
C ASN A 297 -0.39 20.25 24.82
N GLY A 298 0.83 19.74 24.99
CA GLY A 298 1.19 18.77 26.03
C GLY A 298 0.91 17.32 25.67
N ASN A 299 0.54 17.01 24.42
CA ASN A 299 0.38 15.63 23.98
C ASN A 299 1.76 14.98 23.81
N THR A 300 1.87 13.71 24.23
CA THR A 300 3.12 12.94 24.19
C THR A 300 3.08 11.91 23.07
N SER A 301 4.22 11.68 22.42
CA SER A 301 4.39 10.53 21.52
C SER A 301 4.45 9.22 22.31
N GLU A 302 4.33 8.10 21.61
CA GLU A 302 4.74 6.80 22.14
C GLU A 302 6.23 6.87 22.55
N HIS A 303 6.58 6.12 23.59
CA HIS A 303 7.94 6.02 24.11
C HIS A 303 8.78 5.15 23.17
N VAL A 304 9.85 5.69 22.59
CA VAL A 304 10.74 4.94 21.70
C VAL A 304 12.13 4.85 22.32
N PHE A 305 12.65 3.62 22.45
CA PHE A 305 14.04 3.38 22.81
C PHE A 305 14.93 3.49 21.58
N LEU A 306 16.14 4.04 21.74
CA LEU A 306 17.12 4.10 20.64
C LEU A 306 17.71 2.73 20.25
N ASP A 307 17.38 1.62 20.92
CA ASP A 307 17.94 0.28 20.63
C ASP A 307 16.92 -0.79 20.18
N GLU A 308 15.62 -0.49 20.20
CA GLU A 308 14.59 -1.44 19.75
C GLU A 308 14.31 -1.19 18.26
N ASP A 309 15.00 -1.95 17.40
CA ASP A 309 14.71 -2.14 15.98
C ASP A 309 14.95 -0.92 15.04
N GLN A 310 16.15 -0.33 15.06
CA GLN A 310 16.70 0.41 13.90
C GLN A 310 17.61 -0.46 13.04
#